data_AF-A0A6A4EG69-F1
#
_entry.id   AF-A0A6A4EG69-F1
#
_cell.length_a   1.000
_cell.length_b   1.000
_cell.length_c   1.000
_cell.angle_alpha   90.00
_cell.angle_beta   90.00
_cell.angle_gamma   90.00
#
_symmetry.space_group_name_H-M   'P 1'
#
loop_
_entity.id
_entity.type
_entity.pdbx_description
1 polymer ?
#
loop_
_entity_poly.entity_id
_entity_poly.type
_entity_poly.pdbx_seq_one_letter_code
_entity_poly.pdbx_strand_id
1 'polypeptide(L)'
;MNLYALLLAAVASLVAVHAEVTYIDHDQVQPFPEPKPTTDSEKCAVKYKPQFLVSYGCHPYPAVQADGAVSAGLKRFGPRARSQR
;
A
#
# COMPACT_ATOMS: atom_id res chain seq x y z
N MET A 1 -16.69 -0.48 -43.23
CA MET A 1 -16.23 -0.75 -41.85
C MET A 1 -15.14 -1.79 -41.91
N ASN A 2 -13.92 -1.46 -41.48
CA ASN A 2 -12.78 -2.38 -41.61
C ASN A 2 -12.70 -3.27 -40.36
N LEU A 3 -13.24 -4.49 -40.45
CA LEU A 3 -13.32 -5.45 -39.32
C LEU A 3 -11.95 -5.73 -38.71
N TYR A 4 -10.89 -5.75 -39.53
CA TYR A 4 -9.51 -5.92 -39.07
C TYR A 4 -9.03 -4.76 -38.18
N ALA A 5 -9.40 -3.52 -38.52
CA ALA A 5 -9.06 -2.36 -37.70
C ALA A 5 -9.77 -2.40 -36.33
N LEU A 6 -11.00 -2.90 -36.29
CA LEU A 6 -11.75 -3.11 -35.05
C LEU A 6 -11.12 -4.21 -34.18
N LEU A 7 -10.69 -5.31 -34.79
CA LEU A 7 -10.02 -6.40 -34.06
C LEU A 7 -8.67 -5.96 -33.50
N LEU A 8 -7.87 -5.20 -34.25
CA LEU A 8 -6.60 -4.65 -33.76
C LEU A 8 -6.80 -3.65 -32.61
N ALA A 9 -7.80 -2.77 -32.72
CA ALA A 9 -8.14 -1.83 -31.64
C ALA A 9 -8.60 -2.56 -30.37
N ALA A 10 -9.36 -3.65 -30.50
CA ALA A 10 -9.80 -4.47 -29.37
C ALA A 10 -8.64 -5.19 -28.69
N VAL A 11 -7.70 -5.77 -29.44
CA VAL A 11 -6.52 -6.42 -28.84
C VAL A 11 -5.63 -5.40 -28.15
N ALA A 12 -5.41 -4.22 -28.76
CA ALA A 12 -4.63 -3.14 -28.16
C ALA A 12 -5.26 -2.62 -26.86
N SER A 13 -6.60 -2.53 -26.79
CA SER A 13 -7.28 -2.10 -25.56
C SER A 13 -7.22 -3.15 -24.45
N LEU A 14 -7.18 -4.46 -24.76
CA LEU A 14 -7.00 -5.50 -23.75
C LEU A 14 -5.59 -5.50 -23.12
N VAL A 15 -4.53 -5.24 -23.90
CA VAL A 15 -3.14 -5.22 -23.39
C VAL A 15 -2.91 -4.05 -22.42
N ALA A 16 -3.64 -2.95 -22.58
CA ALA A 16 -3.54 -1.80 -21.67
C ALA A 16 -4.14 -2.06 -20.27
N VAL A 17 -4.88 -3.16 -20.07
CA VAL A 17 -5.62 -3.46 -18.82
C VAL A 17 -4.97 -4.63 -18.06
N HIS A 18 -3.65 -4.60 -17.87
CA HIS A 18 -3.00 -5.41 -16.83
C HIS A 18 -2.65 -4.53 -15.64
N ALA A 19 -3.59 -4.41 -14.71
CA ALA A 19 -3.35 -3.85 -13.38
C ALA A 19 -2.90 -5.00 -12.46
N GLU A 20 -1.68 -5.50 -12.65
CA GLU A 20 -1.08 -6.45 -11.73
C GLU A 20 -0.62 -5.70 -10.47
N VAL A 21 -1.09 -6.14 -9.30
CA VAL A 21 -0.64 -5.60 -8.01
C VAL A 21 0.63 -6.35 -7.61
N THR A 22 1.73 -5.61 -7.47
CA THR A 22 2.99 -6.19 -6.99
C THR A 22 2.91 -6.35 -5.47
N TYR A 23 3.07 -7.58 -4.97
CA TYR A 23 3.17 -7.87 -3.54
C TYR A 23 4.63 -8.09 -3.15
N ILE A 24 5.06 -7.45 -2.06
CA ILE A 24 6.43 -7.53 -1.52
C ILE A 24 6.43 -7.97 -0.06
N ASP A 25 7.57 -8.48 0.42
CA ASP A 25 7.71 -8.91 1.80
C ASP A 25 7.38 -7.77 2.78
N HIS A 26 6.65 -8.11 3.85
CA HIS A 26 6.10 -7.17 4.82
C HIS A 26 7.13 -6.27 5.53
N ASP A 27 8.41 -6.64 5.54
CA ASP A 27 9.52 -5.91 6.14
C ASP A 27 10.35 -5.12 5.12
N GLN A 28 10.04 -5.22 3.83
CA GLN A 28 10.71 -4.48 2.75
C GLN A 28 9.94 -3.25 2.29
N VAL A 29 8.69 -3.08 2.74
CA VAL A 29 7.83 -1.96 2.35
C VAL A 29 8.38 -0.65 2.92
N GLN A 30 8.69 0.30 2.04
CA GLN A 30 9.20 1.60 2.47
C GLN A 30 8.08 2.52 2.98
N PRO A 31 8.19 3.09 4.19
CA PRO A 31 7.19 4.03 4.72
C PRO A 31 7.21 5.36 3.96
N PHE A 32 6.05 6.00 3.88
CA PHE A 32 5.99 7.41 3.48
C PHE A 32 6.49 8.31 4.64
N PRO A 33 7.36 9.30 4.36
CA PRO A 33 7.65 10.33 5.33
C PRO A 33 6.38 11.13 5.64
N GLU A 34 6.21 11.58 6.88
CA GLU A 34 5.10 12.47 7.23
C GLU A 34 5.21 13.76 6.40
N PRO A 35 4.21 14.09 5.56
CA PRO A 35 4.30 15.25 4.69
C PRO A 35 4.23 16.54 5.52
N LYS A 36 4.90 17.59 5.02
CA LYS A 36 4.77 18.93 5.62
C LYS A 36 3.34 19.44 5.38
N PRO A 37 2.55 19.71 6.43
CA PRO A 37 1.15 20.09 6.27
C PRO A 37 1.03 21.49 5.66
N THR A 38 0.28 21.61 4.58
CA THR A 38 0.06 22.85 3.82
C THR A 38 -1.35 23.39 4.00
N THR A 39 -2.34 22.49 3.96
CA THR A 39 -3.76 22.83 4.14
C THR A 39 -4.16 22.81 5.62
N ASP A 40 -5.27 23.46 5.96
CA ASP A 40 -5.73 23.48 7.35
C ASP A 40 -6.20 22.09 7.82
N SER A 41 -6.71 21.26 6.91
CA SER A 41 -7.04 19.87 7.22
C SER A 41 -5.79 19.04 7.53
N GLU A 42 -4.72 19.19 6.75
CA GLU A 42 -3.43 18.52 7.00
C GLU A 42 -2.81 18.97 8.32
N LYS A 43 -2.82 20.28 8.61
CA LYS A 43 -2.32 20.80 9.89
C LYS A 43 -3.11 20.25 11.07
N CYS A 44 -4.44 20.16 10.94
CA CYS A 44 -5.29 19.55 11.96
C CYS A 44 -5.00 18.05 12.11
N ALA A 45 -4.80 17.31 11.02
CA ALA A 45 -4.48 15.88 11.06
C ALA A 45 -3.16 15.61 11.80
N VAL A 46 -2.12 16.43 11.57
CA VAL A 46 -0.85 16.33 12.31
C VAL A 46 -1.03 16.75 13.76
N LYS A 47 -1.72 17.88 14.03
CA LYS A 47 -1.93 18.43 15.38
C LYS A 47 -2.69 17.47 16.30
N TYR A 48 -3.70 16.79 15.77
CA TYR A 48 -4.58 15.91 16.53
C TYR A 48 -4.27 14.43 16.30
N LYS A 49 -3.04 14.09 15.92
CA LYS A 49 -2.61 12.69 15.75
C LYS A 49 -2.74 11.95 17.10
N PRO A 50 -3.47 10.83 17.17
CA PRO A 50 -3.73 10.16 18.44
C PRO A 50 -2.48 9.46 18.98
N GLN A 51 -2.45 9.23 20.29
CA GLN A 51 -1.55 8.26 20.88
C GLN A 51 -2.12 6.85 20.68
N PHE A 52 -1.28 5.93 20.23
CA PHE A 52 -1.69 4.56 19.96
C PHE A 52 -0.85 3.58 20.78
N LEU A 53 -1.52 2.82 21.66
CA LEU A 53 -0.90 1.77 22.45
C LEU A 53 -1.26 0.41 21.87
N VAL A 54 -0.24 -0.33 21.44
CA VAL A 54 -0.39 -1.75 21.07
C VAL A 54 -0.19 -2.59 22.33
N SER A 55 -1.28 -3.06 22.92
CA SER A 55 -1.23 -3.90 24.14
C SER A 55 -0.82 -5.35 23.85
N TYR A 56 -1.11 -5.84 22.64
CA TYR A 56 -0.72 -7.15 22.15
C TYR A 56 -0.77 -7.21 20.62
N GLY A 57 -0.10 -8.20 20.03
CA GLY A 57 -0.12 -8.42 18.57
C GLY A 57 0.98 -7.66 17.83
N CYS A 58 0.75 -7.39 16.54
CA CYS A 58 1.70 -6.69 15.69
C CYS A 58 1.61 -5.17 15.87
N HIS A 59 2.74 -4.49 15.76
CA HIS A 59 2.80 -3.03 15.62
C HIS A 59 2.32 -2.59 14.22
N PRO A 60 2.04 -1.30 13.99
CA PRO A 60 1.76 -0.77 12.64
C PRO A 60 2.98 -0.94 11.72
N TYR A 61 2.75 -1.44 10.50
CA TYR A 61 3.75 -1.54 9.42
C TYR A 61 3.25 -0.82 8.16
N PRO A 62 4.14 -0.36 7.27
CA PRO A 62 3.75 0.26 6.01
C PRO A 62 3.00 -0.73 5.11
N ALA A 63 1.83 -0.33 4.61
CA ALA A 63 0.99 -1.19 3.78
C ALA A 63 1.33 -1.11 2.28
N VAL A 64 1.83 0.03 1.83
CA VAL A 64 2.13 0.34 0.42
C VAL A 64 3.31 1.29 0.37
N GLN A 65 4.08 1.23 -0.70
CA GLN A 65 5.18 2.17 -0.97
C GLN A 65 4.93 2.99 -2.26
N ALA A 66 5.84 3.92 -2.56
CA ALA A 66 5.63 4.94 -3.60
C ALA A 66 5.39 4.40 -5.03
N ASP A 67 5.89 3.22 -5.37
CA ASP A 67 5.70 2.58 -6.68
C ASP A 67 4.38 1.78 -6.79
N GLY A 68 3.58 1.76 -5.73
CA GLY A 68 2.31 1.03 -5.67
C GLY A 68 2.44 -0.44 -5.23
N ALA A 69 3.65 -0.92 -4.93
CA ALA A 69 3.82 -2.25 -4.35
C ALA A 69 3.21 -2.33 -2.94
N VAL A 70 2.58 -3.46 -2.63
CA VAL A 70 1.78 -3.68 -1.43
C VAL A 70 2.43 -4.74 -0.54
N SER A 71 2.33 -4.58 0.78
CA SER A 71 2.74 -5.60 1.74
C SER A 71 2.01 -6.93 1.50
N ALA A 72 2.74 -8.02 1.37
CA ALA A 72 2.20 -9.38 1.34
C ALA A 72 1.67 -9.83 2.72
N GLY A 73 1.96 -9.06 3.78
CA GLY A 73 1.57 -9.36 5.14
C GLY A 73 2.26 -10.61 5.71
N LEU A 74 1.69 -11.14 6.78
CA LEU A 74 2.15 -12.35 7.44
C LEU A 74 1.06 -13.42 7.46
N LYS A 75 1.46 -14.67 7.24
CA LYS A 75 0.57 -15.81 7.49
C LYS A 75 0.23 -15.86 8.98
N ARG A 76 -1.03 -16.17 9.33
CA ARG A 76 -1.56 -16.15 10.71
C ARG A 76 -0.98 -17.21 11.67
N PHE A 77 0.04 -17.98 11.26
CA PHE A 77 0.63 -19.05 12.06
C PHE A 77 2.09 -18.72 12.38
N GLY A 78 2.49 -18.96 13.63
CA GLY A 78 3.85 -18.69 14.10
C GLY A 78 3.86 -18.07 15.50
N PRO A 79 5.01 -18.03 16.19
CA PRO A 79 5.14 -17.33 17.45
C PRO A 79 4.88 -15.83 17.24
N ARG A 80 4.15 -15.21 18.17
CA ARG A 80 3.95 -13.76 18.17
C ARG A 80 5.31 -13.07 18.26
N ALA A 81 5.49 -11.96 17.54
CA ALA A 81 6.61 -11.06 17.76
C ALA A 81 6.63 -10.70 19.25
N ARG A 82 7.71 -11.09 19.94
CA ARG A 82 7.85 -10.83 21.37
C ARG A 82 8.13 -9.35 21.51
N SER A 83 7.21 -8.62 22.12
CA SER A 83 7.42 -7.21 22.51
C SER A 83 8.65 -7.17 23.41
N GLN A 84 9.80 -6.76 22.84
CA GLN A 84 10.95 -6.37 23.62
C GLN A 84 10.63 -4.97 24.11
N ARG A 85 10.15 -4.90 25.35
CA ARG A 85 10.10 -3.66 26.10
C ARG A 85 11.52 -3.31 26.54
#